data_AF-A0A5B7K9N7-F1
#
_entry.id   AF-A0A5B7K9N7-F1
#
_cell.length_a   1.000
_cell.length_b   1.000
_cell.length_c   1.000
_cell.angle_alpha   90.00
_cell.angle_beta   90.00
_cell.angle_gamma   90.00
#
_symmetry.space_group_name_H-M   'P 1'
#
loop_
_entity.id
_entity.type
_entity.pdbx_description
1 polymer ?
#
loop_
_entity_poly.entity_id
_entity_poly.type
_entity_poly.pdbx_seq_one_letter_code
_entity_poly.pdbx_strand_id
1 'polypeptide(L)'
;MLCLQEFLGLRRVITEKHFFFNVTKGFPCLVKREKSGRPHCLGSSKGRSHPEVSRETYNILRDFYRPFNYKFYKMIGQNFRW
;
A
#
# COMPACT_ATOMS: atom_id res chain seq x y z
N MET A 1 -10.13 12.06 5.98
CA MET A 1 -8.79 12.20 5.38
C MET A 1 -8.97 12.37 3.88
N LEU A 2 -8.27 13.32 3.27
CA LEU A 2 -8.31 13.54 1.82
C LEU A 2 -7.46 12.48 1.11
N CYS A 3 -7.94 11.97 -0.02
CA CYS A 3 -7.14 11.12 -0.89
C CYS A 3 -6.04 11.95 -1.58
N LEU A 4 -4.91 11.33 -1.95
CA LEU A 4 -3.68 12.03 -2.37
C LEU A 4 -3.89 13.18 -3.37
N GLN A 5 -4.68 12.99 -4.44
CA GLN A 5 -4.92 14.03 -5.44
C GLN A 5 -5.61 15.27 -4.83
N GLU A 6 -6.55 15.08 -3.90
CA GLU A 6 -7.25 16.18 -3.24
C GLU A 6 -6.38 16.88 -2.21
N PHE A 7 -5.57 16.12 -1.47
CA PHE A 7 -4.58 16.68 -0.55
C PHE A 7 -3.61 17.63 -1.28
N LEU A 8 -3.23 17.28 -2.51
CA LEU A 8 -2.36 18.11 -3.35
C LEU A 8 -3.12 19.21 -4.13
N GLY A 9 -4.43 19.35 -3.99
CA GLY A 9 -5.23 20.31 -4.77
C GLY A 9 -5.31 20.00 -6.28
N LEU A 10 -5.04 18.74 -6.68
CA LEU A 10 -5.06 18.30 -8.06
C LEU A 10 -6.46 17.79 -8.46
N ARG A 11 -6.80 17.96 -9.75
CA ARG A 11 -7.98 17.33 -10.33
C ARG A 11 -7.85 15.80 -10.24
N ARG A 12 -8.91 15.12 -9.81
CA ARG A 12 -9.01 13.66 -9.80
C ARG A 12 -8.98 13.11 -11.24
N VAL A 13 -7.81 12.67 -11.70
CA VAL A 13 -7.60 12.07 -13.03
C VAL A 13 -7.22 10.59 -12.92
N ILE A 14 -6.47 10.22 -11.89
CA ILE A 14 -6.10 8.83 -11.64
C ILE A 14 -7.31 8.08 -11.09
N THR A 15 -7.64 6.99 -11.76
CA THR A 15 -8.78 6.10 -11.49
C THR A 15 -8.35 4.64 -11.62
N GLU A 16 -9.22 3.70 -11.29
CA GLU A 16 -8.99 2.24 -11.38
C GLU A 16 -8.49 1.78 -12.76
N LYS A 17 -8.96 2.41 -13.85
CA LYS A 17 -8.53 2.15 -15.24
C LYS A 17 -7.02 2.30 -15.49
N HIS A 18 -6.30 3.02 -14.62
CA HIS A 18 -4.86 3.19 -14.71
C HIS A 18 -4.08 2.03 -14.09
N PHE A 19 -4.78 1.04 -13.52
CA PHE A 19 -4.21 -0.10 -12.85
C PHE A 19 -4.78 -1.40 -13.41
N PHE A 20 -3.96 -2.45 -13.37
CA PHE A 20 -4.40 -3.82 -13.57
C PHE A 20 -3.72 -4.70 -12.54
N PHE A 21 -4.36 -5.79 -12.13
CA PHE A 21 -3.75 -6.72 -11.17
C PHE A 21 -2.90 -7.76 -11.91
N ASN A 22 -1.63 -7.87 -11.56
CA ASN A 22 -0.78 -8.94 -12.08
C ASN A 22 -0.81 -10.11 -11.10
N VAL A 23 -1.54 -11.17 -11.45
CA VAL A 23 -1.73 -12.37 -10.62
C VAL A 23 -0.40 -13.03 -10.27
N THR A 24 0.51 -13.16 -11.24
CA THR A 24 1.84 -13.76 -11.02
C THR A 24 2.69 -12.95 -10.05
N LYS A 25 2.60 -11.60 -10.12
CA LYS A 25 3.31 -10.72 -9.19
C LYS A 25 2.61 -10.63 -7.83
N GLY A 26 1.29 -10.80 -7.78
CA GLY A 26 0.46 -10.62 -6.59
C GLY A 26 0.20 -9.15 -6.22
N PHE A 27 0.52 -8.21 -7.11
CA PHE A 27 0.37 -6.77 -6.87
C PHE A 27 -0.25 -6.04 -8.08
N PRO A 28 -0.96 -4.92 -7.84
CA PRO A 28 -1.37 -4.00 -8.91
C PRO A 28 -0.17 -3.42 -9.67
N CYS A 29 -0.31 -3.29 -10.98
CA CYS A 29 0.65 -2.67 -11.90
C CYS A 29 -0.01 -1.52 -12.65
N LEU A 30 0.80 -0.64 -13.26
CA LEU A 30 0.34 0.54 -13.98
C LEU A 30 0.08 0.25 -15.47
N VAL A 31 -1.07 0.71 -15.97
CA VAL A 31 -1.36 0.80 -17.40
C VAL A 31 -0.82 2.13 -17.92
N LYS A 32 0.09 2.11 -18.91
CA LYS A 32 0.49 3.32 -19.62
C LYS A 32 -0.48 3.60 -20.77
N ARG A 33 -0.74 4.87 -21.09
CA ARG A 33 -1.65 5.27 -22.18
C ARG A 33 -1.24 4.64 -23.52
N GLU A 34 -2.25 4.39 -24.36
CA GLU A 34 -2.25 3.62 -25.61
C GLU A 34 -1.18 4.01 -26.65
N LYS A 35 -0.58 5.21 -26.57
CA LYS A 35 0.33 5.70 -27.63
C LYS A 35 1.82 5.39 -27.45
N SER A 36 2.31 4.87 -26.32
CA SER A 36 3.76 4.57 -26.25
C SER A 36 4.29 3.63 -25.15
N GLY A 37 3.46 2.98 -24.32
CA GLY A 37 3.98 2.33 -23.11
C GLY A 37 3.51 0.89 -22.90
N ARG A 38 4.46 -0.05 -22.80
CA ARG A 38 4.20 -1.35 -22.17
C ARG A 38 3.71 -1.13 -20.72
N PRO A 39 2.79 -1.97 -20.22
CA PRO A 39 2.40 -1.94 -18.82
C PRO A 39 3.63 -2.01 -17.91
N HIS A 40 3.59 -1.27 -16.80
CA HIS A 40 4.72 -1.17 -15.89
C HIS A 40 4.37 -1.77 -14.53
N CYS A 41 5.01 -2.89 -14.22
CA CYS A 41 5.05 -3.45 -12.87
C CYS A 41 6.31 -2.97 -12.16
N LEU A 42 6.23 -2.82 -10.84
CA LEU A 42 7.41 -2.59 -10.01
C LEU A 42 8.41 -3.74 -10.16
N GLY A 43 9.71 -3.46 -9.98
CA GLY A 43 10.77 -4.46 -10.10
C GLY A 43 10.73 -5.55 -9.01
N SER A 44 11.68 -6.49 -9.07
CA SER A 44 11.80 -7.61 -8.13
C SER A 44 12.12 -7.18 -6.69
N SER A 45 12.66 -5.98 -6.50
CA SER A 45 12.91 -5.42 -5.16
C SER A 45 11.65 -5.00 -4.41
N LYS A 46 10.47 -5.00 -5.06
CA LYS A 46 9.18 -4.61 -4.48
C LYS A 46 8.23 -5.80 -4.49
N GLY A 47 7.77 -6.21 -3.31
CA GLY A 47 6.94 -7.40 -3.09
C GLY A 47 7.73 -8.69 -2.87
N ARG A 48 8.84 -8.63 -2.11
CA ARG A 48 9.64 -9.82 -1.77
C ARG A 48 8.87 -10.71 -0.79
N SER A 49 9.01 -12.02 -0.93
CA SER A 49 8.46 -12.98 0.04
C SER A 49 9.04 -12.72 1.43
N HIS A 50 8.17 -12.59 2.42
CA HIS A 50 8.59 -12.51 3.81
C HIS A 50 8.99 -13.92 4.30
N PRO A 51 10.01 -14.04 5.18
CA PRO A 51 10.31 -15.30 5.81
C PRO A 51 9.16 -15.75 6.71
N GLU A 52 9.10 -17.05 6.99
CA GLU A 52 8.22 -17.55 8.04
C GLU A 52 8.73 -17.06 9.41
N VAL A 53 7.80 -16.53 10.20
CA VAL A 53 8.06 -16.03 11.56
C VAL A 53 7.08 -16.74 12.48
N SER A 54 7.55 -17.18 13.66
CA SER A 54 6.71 -17.91 14.60
C SER A 54 5.54 -17.05 15.08
N ARG A 55 4.43 -17.70 15.44
CA ARG A 55 3.24 -17.02 15.96
C ARG A 55 3.55 -16.24 17.24
N GLU A 56 4.42 -16.79 18.09
CA GLU A 56 4.87 -16.15 19.33
C GLU A 56 5.59 -14.82 19.04
N THR A 57 6.55 -14.81 18.13
CA THR A 57 7.25 -13.59 17.72
C THR A 57 6.28 -12.56 17.13
N TYR A 58 5.32 -12.98 16.30
CA TYR A 58 4.27 -12.07 15.80
C TYR A 58 3.44 -11.45 16.92
N ASN A 59 3.06 -12.21 17.94
CA ASN A 59 2.28 -11.72 19.07
C ASN A 59 3.08 -10.70 19.88
N ILE A 60 4.35 -10.99 20.18
CA ILE A 60 5.25 -10.07 20.88
C ILE A 60 5.36 -8.74 20.11
N LEU A 61 5.59 -8.81 18.79
CA LEU A 61 5.67 -7.60 17.96
C LEU A 61 4.35 -6.81 17.95
N ARG A 62 3.21 -7.49 17.84
CA ARG A 62 1.89 -6.83 17.87
C ARG A 62 1.64 -6.13 19.20
N ASP A 63 1.92 -6.80 20.32
CA ASP A 63 1.70 -6.24 21.64
C ASP A 63 2.66 -5.08 21.94
N PHE A 64 3.90 -5.18 21.47
CA PHE A 64 4.86 -4.09 21.51
C PHE A 64 4.39 -2.85 20.74
N TYR A 65 3.91 -3.01 19.50
CA TYR A 65 3.50 -1.87 18.67
C TYR A 65 2.13 -1.30 19.03
N ARG A 66 1.24 -2.09 19.66
CA ARG A 66 -0.14 -1.70 20.01
C ARG A 66 -0.27 -0.33 20.69
N PRO A 67 0.46 0.00 21.78
CA PRO A 67 0.32 1.31 22.43
C PRO A 67 0.77 2.47 21.52
N PHE A 68 1.80 2.25 20.69
CA PHE A 68 2.29 3.25 19.75
C PHE A 68 1.32 3.45 18.59
N ASN A 69 0.70 2.38 18.09
CA ASN A 69 -0.35 2.44 17.09
C ASN A 69 -1.53 3.27 17.59
N TYR A 70 -2.00 3.03 18.82
CA TYR A 70 -3.09 3.83 19.42
C TYR A 70 -2.72 5.31 19.58
N LYS A 71 -1.49 5.61 20.02
CA LYS A 71 -1.00 6.99 20.10
C LYS A 71 -1.00 7.64 18.71
N PHE A 72 -0.48 6.95 17.70
CA PHE A 72 -0.45 7.43 16.32
C PHE A 72 -1.86 7.70 15.78
N TYR A 73 -2.81 6.77 15.98
CA TYR A 73 -4.19 6.96 15.52
C TYR A 73 -4.86 8.18 16.13
N LYS A 74 -4.61 8.45 17.43
CA LYS A 74 -5.07 9.67 18.09
C LYS A 74 -4.43 10.92 17.50
N MET A 75 -3.12 10.89 17.21
CA MET A 75 -2.38 12.02 16.66
C MET A 75 -2.88 12.44 15.28
N ILE A 76 -3.20 11.47 14.41
CA ILE A 76 -3.58 11.76 13.02
C ILE A 76 -5.10 11.69 12.77
N GLY A 77 -5.90 11.33 13.79
CA GLY A 77 -7.35 11.23 13.69
C GLY A 77 -7.88 10.10 12.81
N GLN A 78 -7.09 9.04 12.60
CA GLN A 78 -7.49 7.89 11.77
C GLN A 78 -6.98 6.56 12.34
N ASN A 79 -7.89 5.58 12.43
CA ASN A 79 -7.57 4.22 12.84
C ASN A 79 -7.28 3.34 11.63
N PHE A 80 -6.02 2.91 11.47
CA PHE A 80 -5.58 2.04 10.38
C PHE A 80 -5.79 0.54 10.62
N ARG A 81 -6.21 0.15 11.84
CA ARG A 81 -6.49 -1.25 12.23
C ARG A 81 -5.28 -2.17 12.08
N TRP A 82 -4.09 -1.68 12.44
CA TRP A 82 -2.87 -2.48 12.54
C TRP A 82 -2.80 -3.27 13.84
#